data_AF-G7WLH8-F1
#
_entry.id   AF-G7WLH8-F1
#
_cell.length_a   1.000
_cell.length_b   1.000
_cell.length_c   1.000
_cell.angle_alpha   90.00
_cell.angle_beta   90.00
_cell.angle_gamma   90.00
#
_symmetry.space_group_name_H-M   'P 1'
#
loop_
_entity.id
_entity.type
_entity.pdbx_description
1 polymer ?
#
loop_
_entity_poly.entity_id
_entity_poly.type
_entity_poly.pdbx_seq_one_letter_code
_entity_poly.pdbx_strand_id
1 'polypeptide(L)'
;MKKKASVTLLSLLFLCGSTALVQGLIGGGCSYDDYPGACEIVSILKTEDSIRQAEVEGGPGYEGYEVWFVFSPDEPMNLDADREEEILGSEHLLQLCNSWYPGPRFLEKYQITEGAVFECTLKLIATGTCSPIVFEFDEIDLCDYFESSEEEADPSP
;
A
#
# COMPACT_ATOMS: atom_id res chain seq x y z
N MET A 1 15.02 -36.33 -77.39
CA MET A 1 14.01 -35.33 -77.80
C MET A 1 13.18 -34.98 -76.56
N LYS A 2 13.44 -33.85 -75.89
CA LYS A 2 12.80 -32.52 -76.04
C LYS A 2 11.34 -32.44 -75.50
N LYS A 3 11.24 -31.84 -74.28
CA LYS A 3 10.22 -30.87 -73.77
C LYS A 3 8.79 -31.44 -73.55
N LYS A 4 8.01 -31.03 -72.55
CA LYS A 4 7.72 -29.67 -72.06
C LYS A 4 7.25 -29.68 -70.58
N ALA A 5 7.52 -28.55 -69.92
CA ALA A 5 7.04 -28.19 -68.59
C ALA A 5 5.53 -27.91 -68.56
N SER A 6 4.91 -28.00 -67.38
CA SER A 6 3.80 -27.11 -67.01
C SER A 6 3.81 -26.87 -65.50
N VAL A 7 3.73 -25.59 -65.16
CA VAL A 7 3.74 -24.98 -63.84
C VAL A 7 2.31 -25.00 -63.29
N THR A 8 2.14 -25.30 -62.00
CA THR A 8 0.99 -24.81 -61.25
C THR A 8 1.44 -24.34 -59.87
N LEU A 9 1.16 -23.06 -59.67
CA LEU A 9 1.41 -22.17 -58.55
C LEU A 9 0.25 -22.32 -57.53
N LEU A 10 0.55 -22.52 -56.24
CA LEU A 10 -0.31 -22.11 -55.12
C LEU A 10 0.50 -22.23 -53.81
N SER A 11 0.90 -21.11 -53.21
CA SER A 11 0.30 -20.56 -51.97
C SER A 11 0.40 -21.53 -50.79
N LEU A 12 1.09 -21.23 -49.68
CA LEU A 12 0.72 -20.15 -48.78
C LEU A 12 1.90 -19.87 -47.81
N LEU A 13 2.19 -18.58 -47.62
CA LEU A 13 3.08 -18.05 -46.60
C LEU A 13 2.53 -18.35 -45.20
N PHE A 14 3.32 -19.00 -44.35
CA PHE A 14 3.19 -18.86 -42.90
C PHE A 14 4.46 -18.15 -42.40
N LEU A 15 4.48 -16.83 -42.56
CA LEU A 15 5.34 -16.00 -41.73
C LEU A 15 4.78 -16.09 -40.31
N CYS A 16 5.47 -16.84 -39.46
CA CYS A 16 5.32 -16.67 -38.01
C CYS A 16 5.84 -15.26 -37.69
N GLY A 17 4.92 -14.29 -37.71
CA GLY A 17 5.19 -12.95 -37.21
C GLY A 17 5.37 -13.04 -35.70
N SER A 18 6.61 -13.06 -35.24
CA SER A 18 6.93 -12.74 -33.85
C SER A 18 6.51 -11.30 -33.61
N THR A 19 5.30 -11.11 -33.10
CA THR A 19 4.90 -9.88 -32.43
C THR A 19 5.67 -9.85 -31.12
N ALA A 20 6.88 -9.26 -31.15
CA ALA A 20 7.50 -8.77 -29.95
C ALA A 20 6.57 -7.70 -29.40
N LEU A 21 5.80 -8.06 -28.37
CA LEU A 21 5.03 -7.10 -27.60
C LEU A 21 6.00 -6.06 -27.06
N VAL A 22 5.63 -4.81 -27.33
CA VAL A 22 6.28 -3.59 -26.92
C VAL A 22 6.50 -3.63 -25.40
N GLN A 23 7.71 -3.95 -24.93
CA GLN A 23 8.12 -3.61 -23.57
C GLN A 23 8.64 -2.18 -23.57
N GLY A 24 7.70 -1.27 -23.72
CA GLY A 24 7.88 0.16 -23.55
C GLY A 24 6.97 0.65 -22.45
N LEU A 25 7.35 0.42 -21.19
CA LEU A 25 7.04 1.33 -20.11
C LEU A 25 8.37 1.69 -19.42
N ILE A 26 8.89 2.86 -19.78
CA ILE A 26 9.99 3.52 -19.10
C ILE A 26 9.37 4.19 -17.86
N GLY A 27 9.81 3.73 -16.69
CA GLY A 27 9.29 4.11 -15.37
C GLY A 27 8.93 2.84 -14.59
N GLY A 28 9.93 2.14 -14.02
CA GLY A 28 9.66 0.94 -13.23
C GLY A 28 8.78 1.27 -12.02
N GLY A 29 7.77 0.43 -11.75
CA GLY A 29 7.02 0.51 -10.50
C GLY A 29 7.92 0.25 -9.29
N CYS A 30 7.48 0.65 -8.11
CA CYS A 30 8.23 0.37 -6.88
C CYS A 30 8.13 -1.11 -6.54
N SER A 31 9.23 -1.68 -6.05
CA SER A 31 9.27 -3.02 -5.49
C SER A 31 9.65 -2.96 -4.01
N TYR A 32 9.16 -3.92 -3.25
CA TYR A 32 9.37 -3.99 -1.80
C TYR A 32 9.89 -5.36 -1.41
N ASP A 33 10.74 -5.38 -0.37
CA ASP A 33 11.05 -6.56 0.42
C ASP A 33 10.04 -6.64 1.57
N ASP A 34 9.41 -7.80 1.72
CA ASP A 34 8.33 -8.03 2.68
C ASP A 34 8.85 -8.79 3.91
N TYR A 35 8.51 -8.30 5.10
CA TYR A 35 8.85 -8.88 6.39
C TYR A 35 7.56 -9.05 7.21
N PRO A 36 6.99 -10.26 7.25
CA PRO A 36 5.84 -10.57 8.09
C PRO A 36 6.19 -10.43 9.59
N GLY A 37 5.20 -10.06 10.38
CA GLY A 37 5.32 -9.96 11.83
C GLY A 37 4.06 -9.43 12.49
N ALA A 38 4.25 -8.89 13.69
CA ALA A 38 3.19 -8.35 14.52
C ALA A 38 3.39 -6.85 14.79
N CYS A 39 2.29 -6.11 14.76
CA CYS A 39 2.23 -4.70 15.11
C CYS A 39 1.42 -4.54 16.40
N GLU A 40 2.06 -4.12 17.49
CA GLU A 40 1.41 -3.88 18.79
C GLU A 40 1.13 -2.39 18.97
N ILE A 41 -0.13 -2.03 19.22
CA ILE A 41 -0.53 -0.65 19.54
C ILE A 41 -0.03 -0.32 20.95
N VAL A 42 0.90 0.63 21.06
CA VAL A 42 1.53 0.99 22.34
C VAL A 42 0.96 2.27 22.95
N SER A 43 0.34 3.14 22.15
CA SER A 43 -0.28 4.36 22.67
C SER A 43 -1.39 4.89 21.78
N ILE A 44 -2.45 5.43 22.38
CA ILE A 44 -3.51 6.17 21.68
C ILE A 44 -3.73 7.52 22.35
N LEU A 45 -3.44 8.60 21.63
CA LEU A 45 -3.44 9.96 22.18
C LEU A 45 -4.31 10.89 21.35
N LYS A 46 -4.94 11.86 22.03
CA LYS A 46 -5.45 13.06 21.38
C LYS A 46 -4.42 14.18 21.51
N THR A 47 -3.80 14.53 20.40
CA THR A 47 -2.91 15.68 20.27
C THR A 47 -3.61 16.86 19.62
N GLU A 48 -3.03 18.04 19.74
CA GLU A 48 -3.55 19.26 19.09
C GLU A 48 -3.71 19.07 17.58
N ASP A 49 -2.74 18.42 16.91
CA ASP A 49 -2.82 18.14 15.47
C ASP A 49 -3.91 17.14 15.12
N SER A 50 -4.04 16.06 15.90
CA SER A 50 -5.11 15.07 15.69
C SER A 50 -6.52 15.64 15.88
N ILE A 51 -6.68 16.62 16.77
CA ILE A 51 -7.96 17.31 16.97
C ILE A 51 -8.22 18.30 15.83
N ARG A 52 -7.22 19.10 15.47
CA ARG A 52 -7.33 20.19 14.49
C ARG A 52 -7.68 19.70 13.09
N GLN A 53 -7.42 18.44 12.75
CA GLN A 53 -7.81 17.89 11.45
C GLN A 53 -9.31 18.02 11.15
N ALA A 54 -10.15 18.03 12.19
CA ALA A 54 -11.61 18.21 12.06
C ALA A 54 -11.99 19.54 11.41
N GLU A 55 -11.14 20.55 11.55
CA GLU A 55 -11.37 21.92 11.10
C GLU A 55 -10.73 22.22 9.74
N VAL A 56 -9.98 21.26 9.17
CA VAL A 56 -9.34 21.43 7.86
C VAL A 56 -10.42 21.42 6.78
N GLU A 57 -10.49 22.49 6.00
CA GLU A 57 -11.38 22.58 4.84
C GLU A 57 -11.03 21.49 3.81
N GLY A 58 -12.01 20.66 3.43
CA GLY A 58 -11.79 19.48 2.60
C GLY A 58 -11.08 18.32 3.32
N GLY A 59 -10.93 18.41 4.64
CA GLY A 59 -10.39 17.37 5.50
C GLY A 59 -11.43 16.34 5.94
N PRO A 60 -11.10 15.51 6.94
CA PRO A 60 -11.92 14.35 7.32
C PRO A 60 -13.25 14.70 8.00
N GLY A 61 -13.38 15.91 8.56
CA GLY A 61 -14.59 16.35 9.25
C GLY A 61 -14.79 15.75 10.65
N TYR A 62 -13.75 15.13 11.22
CA TYR A 62 -13.76 14.55 12.58
C TYR A 62 -12.41 14.74 13.28
N GLU A 63 -12.43 14.77 14.61
CA GLU A 63 -11.22 14.70 15.43
C GLU A 63 -10.64 13.29 15.36
N GLY A 64 -9.33 13.18 15.13
CA GLY A 64 -8.60 11.92 15.08
C GLY A 64 -7.87 11.58 16.37
N TYR A 65 -7.08 10.50 16.29
CA TYR A 65 -6.17 10.04 17.33
C TYR A 65 -4.79 9.75 16.73
N GLU A 66 -3.73 10.15 17.44
CA GLU A 66 -2.42 9.58 17.20
C GLU A 66 -2.37 8.17 17.78
N VAL A 67 -2.24 7.19 16.90
CA VAL A 67 -2.15 5.77 17.25
C VAL A 67 -0.73 5.32 16.96
N TRP A 68 0.02 5.00 18.00
CA TRP A 68 1.41 4.59 17.92
C TRP A 68 1.53 3.08 18.11
N PHE A 69 2.39 2.46 17.32
CA PHE A 69 2.64 1.02 17.38
C PHE A 69 4.11 0.67 17.24
N VAL A 70 4.49 -0.52 17.70
CA VAL A 70 5.81 -1.10 17.48
C VAL A 70 5.69 -2.35 16.62
N PHE A 71 6.71 -2.63 15.80
CA PHE A 71 6.75 -3.79 14.93
C PHE A 71 7.72 -4.85 15.48
N SER A 72 7.30 -6.11 15.43
CA SER A 72 8.11 -7.29 15.76
C SER A 72 8.07 -8.29 14.59
N PRO A 73 9.18 -8.52 13.88
CA PRO A 73 9.19 -9.45 12.76
C PRO A 73 9.15 -10.90 13.23
N ASP A 74 8.52 -11.78 12.44
CA ASP A 74 8.44 -13.22 12.71
C ASP A 74 9.82 -13.90 12.63
N GLU A 75 10.66 -13.41 11.72
CA GLU A 75 12.02 -13.89 11.48
C GLU A 75 13.00 -12.72 11.46
N PRO A 76 14.29 -12.95 11.79
CA PRO A 76 15.31 -11.91 11.72
C PRO A 76 15.37 -11.26 10.33
N MET A 77 15.43 -9.93 10.30
CA MET A 77 15.48 -9.18 9.05
C MET A 77 16.92 -9.19 8.49
N ASN A 78 17.07 -9.45 7.20
CA ASN A 78 18.38 -9.38 6.53
C ASN A 78 18.71 -7.92 6.13
N LEU A 79 18.89 -7.05 7.13
CA LEU A 79 19.22 -5.64 6.97
C LEU A 79 20.58 -5.33 7.60
N ASP A 80 21.12 -4.15 7.32
CA ASP A 80 22.22 -3.63 8.14
C ASP A 80 21.71 -3.24 9.54
N ALA A 81 22.60 -3.26 10.52
CA ALA A 81 22.25 -3.09 11.93
C ALA A 81 21.63 -1.72 12.23
N ASP A 82 22.12 -0.66 11.57
CA ASP A 82 21.62 0.70 11.81
C ASP A 82 20.16 0.81 11.32
N ARG A 83 19.85 0.25 10.15
CA ARG A 83 18.48 0.23 9.60
C ARG A 83 17.54 -0.68 10.40
N GLU A 84 18.03 -1.82 10.86
CA GLU A 84 17.25 -2.71 11.74
C GLU A 84 16.92 -2.01 13.07
N GLU A 85 17.89 -1.31 13.68
CA GLU A 85 17.69 -0.54 14.91
C GLU A 85 16.71 0.62 14.71
N GLU A 86 16.77 1.34 13.58
CA GLU A 86 15.81 2.40 13.25
C GLU A 86 14.37 1.88 13.21
N ILE A 87 14.15 0.70 12.65
CA ILE A 87 12.80 0.13 12.47
C ILE A 87 12.29 -0.49 13.78
N LEU A 88 13.10 -1.34 14.42
CA LEU A 88 12.69 -2.12 15.60
C LEU A 88 12.81 -1.35 16.92
N GLY A 89 13.63 -0.30 16.95
CA GLY A 89 13.81 0.57 18.11
C GLY A 89 12.83 1.75 18.16
N SER A 90 11.99 1.92 17.14
CA SER A 90 11.09 3.07 17.01
C SER A 90 9.62 2.70 17.16
N GLU A 91 8.85 3.68 17.62
CA GLU A 91 7.39 3.69 17.48
C GLU A 91 7.01 4.28 16.13
N HIS A 92 5.98 3.71 15.51
CA HIS A 92 5.46 4.10 14.21
C HIS A 92 4.05 4.66 14.37
N LEU A 93 3.73 5.70 13.62
CA LEU A 93 2.42 6.31 13.64
C LEU A 93 1.51 5.62 12.61
N LEU A 94 0.37 5.10 13.07
CA LEU A 94 -0.68 4.59 12.19
C LEU A 94 -1.47 5.79 11.63
N GLN A 95 -1.42 5.93 10.31
CA GLN A 95 -2.23 6.89 9.57
C GLN A 95 -3.06 6.16 8.52
N LEU A 96 -4.19 6.75 8.16
CA LEU A 96 -4.96 6.32 7.00
C LEU A 96 -4.13 6.52 5.73
N CYS A 97 -4.50 5.85 4.64
CA CYS A 97 -3.76 5.90 3.37
C CYS A 97 -3.59 7.33 2.80
N ASN A 98 -4.45 8.27 3.20
CA ASN A 98 -4.38 9.69 2.84
C ASN A 98 -3.72 10.58 3.91
N SER A 99 -2.97 9.98 4.84
CA SER A 99 -2.22 10.63 5.92
C SER A 99 -3.08 11.31 7.01
N TRP A 100 -4.39 11.07 7.05
CA TRP A 100 -5.22 11.50 8.18
C TRP A 100 -5.07 10.58 9.39
N TYR A 101 -5.27 11.17 10.57
CA TYR A 101 -5.38 10.38 11.80
C TYR A 101 -6.72 9.63 11.80
N PRO A 102 -6.75 8.35 12.19
CA PRO A 102 -7.99 7.59 12.28
C PRO A 102 -8.93 8.20 13.33
N GLY A 103 -10.23 8.19 13.03
CA GLY A 103 -11.27 8.69 13.91
C GLY A 103 -11.77 7.63 14.91
N PRO A 104 -12.63 8.04 15.86
CA PRO A 104 -13.13 7.15 16.90
C PRO A 104 -13.91 5.96 16.34
N ARG A 105 -14.70 6.14 15.26
CA ARG A 105 -15.47 5.02 14.68
C ARG A 105 -14.56 4.04 13.97
N PHE A 106 -13.49 4.51 13.32
CA PHE A 106 -12.47 3.66 12.71
C PHE A 106 -11.80 2.77 13.77
N LEU A 107 -11.36 3.38 14.89
CA LEU A 107 -10.77 2.64 16.02
C LEU A 107 -11.73 1.57 16.55
N GLU A 108 -13.01 1.90 16.74
CA GLU A 108 -14.03 0.96 17.20
C GLU A 108 -14.24 -0.19 16.21
N LYS A 109 -14.38 0.11 14.91
CA LYS A 109 -14.62 -0.89 13.86
C LYS A 109 -13.51 -1.94 13.79
N TYR A 110 -12.26 -1.50 13.86
CA TYR A 110 -11.08 -2.36 13.75
C TYR A 110 -10.55 -2.82 15.12
N GLN A 111 -11.28 -2.54 16.21
CA GLN A 111 -10.90 -2.90 17.57
C GLN A 111 -9.49 -2.42 17.99
N ILE A 112 -9.08 -1.26 17.47
CA ILE A 112 -7.79 -0.64 17.77
C ILE A 112 -7.86 -0.07 19.18
N THR A 113 -7.12 -0.71 20.08
CA THR A 113 -7.00 -0.35 21.50
C THR A 113 -5.55 -0.49 21.93
N GLU A 114 -5.12 0.20 23.00
CA GLU A 114 -3.78 0.00 23.55
C GLU A 114 -3.57 -1.47 23.96
N GLY A 115 -2.45 -2.05 23.56
CA GLY A 115 -2.12 -3.46 23.72
C GLY A 115 -2.76 -4.39 22.70
N ALA A 116 -3.55 -3.88 21.74
CA ALA A 116 -4.00 -4.69 20.61
C ALA A 116 -2.81 -5.06 19.72
N VAL A 117 -2.80 -6.31 19.26
CA VAL A 117 -1.76 -6.85 18.39
C VAL A 117 -2.42 -7.29 17.08
N PHE A 118 -1.85 -6.85 15.97
CA PHE A 118 -2.32 -7.16 14.63
C PHE A 118 -1.22 -7.85 13.83
N GLU A 119 -1.60 -8.87 13.07
CA GLU A 119 -0.74 -9.41 12.00
C GLU A 119 -0.50 -8.30 10.97
N CYS A 120 0.76 -8.07 10.63
CA CYS A 120 1.14 -7.03 9.71
C CYS A 120 2.40 -7.42 8.92
N THR A 121 2.57 -6.82 7.75
CA THR A 121 3.76 -6.94 6.92
C THR A 121 4.46 -5.59 6.83
N LEU A 122 5.72 -5.54 7.28
CA LEU A 122 6.61 -4.44 6.95
C LEU A 122 7.09 -4.59 5.51
N LYS A 123 6.86 -3.57 4.68
CA LYS A 123 7.36 -3.46 3.31
C LYS A 123 8.45 -2.42 3.25
N LEU A 124 9.67 -2.85 2.91
CA LEU A 124 10.82 -1.97 2.73
C LEU A 124 11.12 -1.78 1.25
N ILE A 125 11.25 -0.53 0.80
CA ILE A 125 11.50 -0.27 -0.62
C ILE A 125 12.82 -0.92 -1.06
N ALA A 126 12.76 -1.73 -2.12
CA ALA A 126 13.90 -2.36 -2.76
C ALA A 126 14.33 -1.58 -4.01
N THR A 127 13.35 -1.09 -4.79
CA THR A 127 13.61 -0.25 -5.97
C THR A 127 12.51 0.81 -6.15
N GLY A 128 12.88 1.95 -6.75
CA GLY A 128 11.97 3.07 -7.00
C GLY A 128 12.14 4.23 -6.02
N THR A 129 11.16 5.13 -5.98
CA THR A 129 11.16 6.34 -5.11
C THR A 129 9.84 6.52 -4.35
N CYS A 130 9.11 5.41 -4.12
CA CYS A 130 7.92 5.43 -3.28
C CYS A 130 8.29 5.54 -1.79
N SER A 131 7.29 5.44 -0.90
CA SER A 131 7.50 5.43 0.55
C SER A 131 8.52 4.34 0.94
N PRO A 132 9.57 4.68 1.71
CA PRO A 132 10.66 3.76 2.01
C PRO A 132 10.27 2.65 2.99
N ILE A 133 9.31 2.92 3.86
CA ILE A 133 8.77 2.03 4.89
C ILE A 133 7.24 2.11 4.75
N VAL A 134 6.59 0.96 4.66
CA VAL A 134 5.13 0.84 4.67
C VAL A 134 4.75 -0.33 5.57
N PHE A 135 3.75 -0.15 6.43
CA PHE A 135 3.16 -1.24 7.19
C PHE A 135 1.79 -1.57 6.59
N GLU A 136 1.61 -2.81 6.17
CA GLU A 136 0.33 -3.35 5.71
C GLU A 136 -0.25 -4.22 6.82
N PHE A 137 -1.51 -4.00 7.18
CA PHE A 137 -2.21 -4.75 8.22
C PHE A 137 -3.20 -5.70 7.56
N ASP A 138 -3.23 -6.96 7.99
CA ASP A 138 -4.06 -7.99 7.33
C ASP A 138 -5.56 -7.73 7.54
N GLU A 139 -5.93 -7.24 8.73
CA GLU A 139 -7.33 -7.08 9.15
C GLU A 139 -7.79 -5.61 9.18
N ILE A 140 -6.89 -4.65 8.95
CA ILE A 140 -7.19 -3.21 8.99
C ILE A 140 -7.07 -2.62 7.58
N ASP A 141 -8.20 -2.21 7.01
CA ASP A 141 -8.20 -1.45 5.76
C ASP A 141 -7.95 0.04 6.08
N LEU A 142 -6.69 0.47 6.01
CA LEU A 142 -6.28 1.86 6.23
C LEU A 142 -6.83 2.84 5.18
N CYS A 143 -7.42 2.34 4.10
CA CYS A 143 -8.05 3.14 3.06
C CYS A 143 -9.59 3.17 3.23
N ASP A 144 -10.14 2.61 4.31
CA ASP A 144 -11.57 2.66 4.61
C ASP A 144 -11.98 4.01 5.21
N TYR A 145 -12.39 4.93 4.33
CA TYR A 145 -12.73 6.31 4.67
C TYR A 145 -14.18 6.50 5.12
N PHE A 146 -14.89 5.46 5.57
CA PHE A 146 -16.31 5.54 5.97
C PHE A 146 -16.60 6.61 7.04
N GLU A 147 -15.58 6.98 7.84
CA GLU A 147 -15.74 7.99 8.87
C GLU A 147 -15.70 9.42 8.32
N SER A 148 -15.09 9.61 7.14
CA SER A 148 -15.09 10.90 6.46
C SER A 148 -16.49 11.25 5.96
N SER A 149 -16.85 12.52 6.10
CA SER A 149 -18.14 13.03 5.65
C SER A 149 -18.16 13.23 4.13
N GLU A 150 -18.18 12.13 3.38
CA GLU A 150 -18.61 12.13 1.98
C GLU A 150 -19.66 11.03 1.76
N GLU A 151 -20.76 11.10 2.51
CA GLU A 151 -21.99 10.41 2.10
C GLU A 151 -22.82 11.39 1.25
N GLU A 152 -22.68 11.21 -0.07
CA GLU A 152 -23.58 11.61 -1.15
C GLU A 152 -24.00 13.09 -1.19
N ALA A 153 -23.24 13.89 -1.94
CA ALA A 153 -23.84 15.02 -2.64
C ALA A 153 -24.87 14.48 -3.64
N ASP A 154 -26.08 14.23 -3.15
CA ASP A 154 -27.30 14.02 -3.92
C ASP A 154 -27.35 15.04 -5.07
N PRO A 155 -27.29 14.61 -6.35
CA PRO A 155 -27.66 15.48 -7.44
C PRO A 155 -29.18 15.63 -7.45
N SER A 156 -29.73 16.35 -6.46
CA SER A 156 -31.11 16.85 -6.46
C SER A 156 -31.29 17.92 -7.54
N PRO A 157 -32.48 18.09 -8.15
CA PRO A 157 -33.44 17.14 -8.71
C PRO A 157 -33.48 17.13 -10.26
#